data_AF-J9G302-F1
#
_entry.id   AF-J9G302-F1
#
_cell.length_a   1.000
_cell.length_b   1.000
_cell.length_c   1.000
_cell.angle_alpha   90.00
_cell.angle_beta   90.00
_cell.angle_gamma   90.00
#
_symmetry.space_group_name_H-M   'P 1'
#
loop_
_entity.id
_entity.type
_entity.pdbx_description
1 polymer ?
#
loop_
_entity_poly.entity_id
_entity_poly.type
_entity_poly.pdbx_seq_one_letter_code
_entity_poly.pdbx_strand_id
1 'polypeptide(L)'
;MVGNGVEHARSIEFYRGMLLGMQPLKQAGVNLLVNTYNEPAPNTSIQPLLQNVVAQKPDVIVGPLYPTHFGDVTAVATQQMKVAIPFSSKVEQVNYRPHVFVLNTPLSYETTLALNLFKNSFTKNKQIVLIHTANGNKKGFTQALQQMGIAAGYSITPLSASATAAEMKTALANKPQGEFLFIPDDASEATLSLLLPKLKALRQLLPGARFSLMGYENWIALSEGNYKLPLHEADTYILSSTYFYPYTSAAKAFTAAYQHWYKSDFQPCRPLMAPLGYDFCRAFLGGLVTYGHSFATQAPQKGSVADAPTLQSDLRFASVGKGAGYVSRSMWLVHFKPDLSIIKIAAK
;
A
#
# COMPACT_ATOMS: atom_id res chain seq x y z
N MET A 1 6.88 11.41 18.24
CA MET A 1 7.23 12.58 17.41
C MET A 1 5.92 13.20 16.97
N VAL A 2 5.56 14.33 17.59
CA VAL A 2 4.48 15.21 17.16
C VAL A 2 5.09 16.60 17.20
N GLY A 3 5.00 17.38 16.12
CA GLY A 3 5.31 18.82 16.19
C GLY A 3 6.39 19.40 15.28
N ASN A 4 6.65 18.84 14.08
CA ASN A 4 7.54 19.49 13.09
C ASN A 4 6.81 19.98 11.83
N GLY A 5 5.47 20.15 11.87
CA GLY A 5 4.68 20.64 10.72
C GLY A 5 4.54 19.64 9.56
N VAL A 6 5.22 18.49 9.62
CA VAL A 6 5.14 17.41 8.62
C VAL A 6 3.75 16.80 8.58
N GLU A 7 3.12 16.61 9.73
CA GLU A 7 1.77 16.08 9.84
C GLU A 7 0.74 17.06 9.22
N HIS A 8 0.97 18.36 9.38
CA HIS A 8 0.18 19.42 8.75
C HIS A 8 0.38 19.46 7.23
N ALA A 9 1.62 19.35 6.74
CA ALA A 9 1.88 19.27 5.31
C ALA A 9 1.18 18.06 4.67
N ARG A 10 1.26 16.89 5.33
CA ARG A 10 0.59 15.66 4.89
C ARG A 10 -0.93 15.78 4.85
N SER A 11 -1.54 16.42 5.84
CA SER A 11 -3.00 16.61 5.86
C SER A 11 -3.46 17.60 4.77
N ILE A 12 -2.69 18.66 4.51
CA ILE A 12 -2.94 19.58 3.39
C ILE A 12 -2.83 18.84 2.05
N GLU A 13 -1.79 18.03 1.83
CA GLU A 13 -1.65 17.27 0.59
C GLU A 13 -2.80 16.29 0.36
N PHE A 14 -3.20 15.57 1.41
CA PHE A 14 -4.36 14.67 1.34
C PHE A 14 -5.63 15.46 0.97
N TYR A 15 -5.87 16.60 1.62
CA TYR A 15 -7.01 17.46 1.33
C TYR A 15 -6.99 17.97 -0.12
N ARG A 16 -5.84 18.42 -0.63
CA ARG A 16 -5.66 18.83 -2.03
C ARG A 16 -5.96 17.70 -3.01
N GLY A 17 -5.45 16.50 -2.72
CA GLY A 17 -5.77 15.29 -3.47
C GLY A 17 -7.26 14.98 -3.49
N MET A 18 -7.91 15.10 -2.33
CA MET A 18 -9.35 14.93 -2.16
C MET A 18 -10.15 15.90 -3.05
N LEU A 19 -9.80 17.19 -3.04
CA LEU A 19 -10.47 18.20 -3.89
C LEU A 19 -10.38 17.88 -5.39
N LEU A 20 -9.24 17.37 -5.87
CA LEU A 20 -9.10 16.91 -7.25
C LEU A 20 -9.91 15.63 -7.50
N GLY A 21 -9.93 14.70 -6.54
CA GLY A 21 -10.70 13.45 -6.60
C GLY A 21 -12.22 13.66 -6.59
N MET A 22 -12.69 14.83 -6.18
CA MET A 22 -14.10 15.21 -6.24
C MET A 22 -14.57 15.63 -7.64
N GLN A 23 -13.65 15.97 -8.56
CA GLN A 23 -14.04 16.42 -9.91
C GLN A 23 -14.83 15.36 -10.70
N PRO A 24 -14.42 14.07 -10.74
CA PRO A 24 -15.22 13.02 -11.37
C PRO A 24 -16.61 12.84 -10.76
N LEU A 25 -16.74 13.00 -9.43
CA LEU A 25 -18.04 12.93 -8.75
C LEU A 25 -18.95 14.09 -9.18
N LYS A 26 -18.41 15.31 -9.26
CA LYS A 26 -19.15 16.48 -9.76
C LYS A 26 -19.58 16.32 -11.22
N GLN A 27 -18.71 15.78 -12.07
CA GLN A 27 -19.04 15.48 -13.46
C GLN A 27 -20.15 14.42 -13.59
N ALA A 28 -20.26 13.52 -12.61
CA ALA A 28 -21.35 12.55 -12.49
C ALA A 28 -22.63 13.14 -11.84
N GLY A 29 -22.71 14.46 -11.64
CA GLY A 29 -23.89 15.14 -11.10
C GLY A 29 -23.99 15.14 -9.57
N VAL A 30 -22.94 14.75 -8.85
CA VAL A 30 -22.94 14.72 -7.37
C VAL A 30 -22.66 16.10 -6.80
N ASN A 31 -23.56 16.57 -5.93
CA ASN A 31 -23.34 17.77 -5.12
C ASN A 31 -22.55 17.41 -3.85
N LEU A 32 -21.41 18.09 -3.63
CA LEU A 32 -20.52 17.84 -2.52
C LEU A 32 -20.34 19.11 -1.70
N LEU A 33 -20.67 19.07 -0.41
CA LEU A 33 -20.37 20.12 0.55
C LEU A 33 -19.16 19.70 1.39
N VAL A 34 -18.14 20.55 1.46
CA VAL A 34 -16.90 20.26 2.19
C VAL A 34 -16.67 21.35 3.22
N ASN A 35 -16.74 20.98 4.50
CA ASN A 35 -16.39 21.84 5.61
C ASN A 35 -15.03 21.42 6.15
N THR A 36 -14.09 22.36 6.23
CA THR A 36 -12.72 22.13 6.68
C THR A 36 -12.46 22.77 8.03
N TYR A 37 -11.77 22.06 8.90
CA TYR A 37 -11.47 22.52 10.25
C TYR A 37 -10.01 22.27 10.59
N ASN A 38 -9.43 23.16 11.38
CA ASN A 38 -8.11 22.95 11.96
C ASN A 38 -8.25 22.09 13.21
N GLU A 39 -7.69 20.89 13.17
CA GLU A 39 -7.60 20.04 14.34
C GLU A 39 -6.74 20.72 15.41
N PRO A 40 -7.17 20.74 16.68
CA PRO A 40 -6.35 21.30 17.75
C PRO A 40 -5.06 20.50 17.94
N ALA A 41 -4.11 21.10 18.66
CA ALA A 41 -2.89 20.40 19.08
C ALA A 41 -3.23 19.08 19.80
N PRO A 42 -2.38 18.04 19.72
CA PRO A 42 -2.67 16.71 20.25
C PRO A 42 -2.98 16.66 21.75
N ASN A 43 -2.53 17.66 22.52
CA ASN A 43 -2.73 17.80 23.96
C ASN A 43 -3.92 18.71 24.32
N THR A 44 -4.69 19.17 23.33
CA THR A 44 -5.84 20.05 23.51
C THR A 44 -7.11 19.31 23.11
N SER A 45 -8.16 19.38 23.92
CA SER A 45 -9.42 18.66 23.65
C SER A 45 -10.03 19.03 22.29
N ILE A 46 -10.43 18.00 21.53
CA ILE A 46 -11.12 18.16 20.24
C ILE A 46 -12.63 18.34 20.39
N GLN A 47 -13.20 18.10 21.59
CA GLN A 47 -14.64 18.08 21.83
C GLN A 47 -15.38 19.35 21.36
N PRO A 48 -14.92 20.58 21.64
CA PRO A 48 -15.61 21.79 21.17
C PRO A 48 -15.70 21.87 19.65
N LEU A 49 -14.63 21.48 18.96
CA LEU A 49 -14.63 21.43 17.49
C LEU A 49 -15.55 20.32 16.98
N LEU A 50 -15.48 19.14 17.60
CA LEU A 50 -16.25 17.97 17.20
C LEU A 50 -17.77 18.22 17.30
N GLN A 51 -18.22 18.95 18.34
CA GLN A 51 -19.62 19.36 18.45
C GLN A 51 -20.09 20.18 17.25
N ASN A 52 -19.28 21.15 16.81
CA ASN A 52 -19.56 21.95 15.62
C ASN A 52 -19.60 21.11 14.34
N VAL A 53 -18.67 20.14 14.21
CA VAL A 53 -18.63 19.22 13.06
C VAL A 53 -19.89 18.35 13.01
N VAL A 54 -20.27 17.73 14.13
CA VAL A 54 -21.45 16.85 14.21
C VAL A 54 -22.75 17.64 13.97
N ALA A 55 -22.82 18.89 14.41
CA ALA A 55 -23.98 19.76 14.16
C ALA A 55 -24.26 20.00 12.66
N GLN A 56 -23.23 19.90 11.79
CA GLN A 56 -23.41 19.97 10.34
C GLN A 56 -24.03 18.72 9.72
N LYS A 57 -24.20 17.63 10.50
CA LYS A 57 -24.72 16.33 10.06
C LYS A 57 -24.01 15.78 8.80
N PRO A 58 -22.68 15.70 8.78
CA PRO A 58 -21.96 15.23 7.61
C PRO A 58 -22.20 13.73 7.38
N ASP A 59 -22.19 13.30 6.11
CA ASP A 59 -22.20 11.86 5.80
C ASP A 59 -20.90 11.17 6.20
N VAL A 60 -19.79 11.93 6.19
CA VAL A 60 -18.44 11.44 6.46
C VAL A 60 -17.62 12.51 7.17
N ILE A 61 -16.98 12.13 8.28
CA ILE A 61 -15.89 12.88 8.89
C ILE A 61 -14.58 12.25 8.45
N VAL A 62 -13.69 13.04 7.85
CA VAL A 62 -12.36 12.58 7.43
C VAL A 62 -11.30 13.11 8.39
N GLY A 63 -10.60 12.21 9.06
CA GLY A 63 -9.71 12.48 10.18
C GLY A 63 -10.07 11.67 11.42
N PRO A 64 -9.44 11.95 12.56
CA PRO A 64 -8.48 13.04 12.76
C PRO A 64 -7.05 12.60 12.40
N LEU A 65 -6.10 13.50 12.55
CA LEU A 65 -4.67 13.32 12.35
C LEU A 65 -3.99 12.78 13.60
N TYR A 66 -4.32 13.30 14.79
CA TYR A 66 -3.62 12.93 16.01
C TYR A 66 -4.25 11.71 16.71
N PRO A 67 -3.44 10.70 17.08
CA PRO A 67 -3.96 9.53 17.79
C PRO A 67 -4.68 9.83 19.10
N THR A 68 -4.30 10.91 19.79
CA THR A 68 -4.94 11.38 21.02
C THR A 68 -6.42 11.73 20.83
N HIS A 69 -6.84 12.07 19.61
CA HIS A 69 -8.22 12.41 19.28
C HIS A 69 -9.02 11.24 18.69
N PHE A 70 -8.41 10.08 18.41
CA PHE A 70 -9.13 8.94 17.82
C PHE A 70 -10.30 8.47 18.67
N GLY A 71 -10.12 8.44 20.00
CA GLY A 71 -11.16 8.06 20.94
C GLY A 71 -12.43 8.91 20.82
N ASP A 72 -12.28 10.24 20.75
CA ASP A 72 -13.39 11.18 20.65
C ASP A 72 -14.05 11.16 19.27
N VAL A 73 -13.25 11.33 18.20
CA VAL A 73 -13.80 11.49 16.84
C VAL A 73 -14.45 10.22 16.33
N THR A 74 -13.89 9.04 16.62
CA THR A 74 -14.54 7.81 16.15
C THR A 74 -15.77 7.43 17.00
N ALA A 75 -15.97 8.03 18.18
CA ALA A 75 -17.13 7.74 19.03
C ALA A 75 -18.45 8.24 18.43
N VAL A 76 -18.38 9.28 17.61
CA VAL A 76 -19.57 9.85 16.96
C VAL A 76 -19.97 9.08 15.69
N ALA A 77 -19.20 8.08 15.27
CA ALA A 77 -19.45 7.33 14.05
C ALA A 77 -20.77 6.56 14.12
N THR A 78 -21.64 6.77 13.12
CA THR A 78 -22.92 6.08 12.96
C THR A 78 -23.08 5.61 11.51
N GLN A 79 -24.13 4.85 11.22
CA GLN A 79 -24.44 4.45 9.84
C GLN A 79 -24.59 5.67 8.91
N GLN A 80 -25.21 6.73 9.43
CA GLN A 80 -25.48 8.00 8.73
C GLN A 80 -24.25 8.92 8.67
N MET A 81 -23.30 8.78 9.61
CA MET A 81 -22.11 9.62 9.72
C MET A 81 -20.89 8.73 9.94
N LYS A 82 -20.22 8.36 8.85
CA LYS A 82 -19.03 7.50 8.90
C LYS A 82 -17.80 8.32 9.32
N VAL A 83 -16.81 7.65 9.89
CA VAL A 83 -15.50 8.27 10.19
C VAL A 83 -14.42 7.56 9.40
N ALA A 84 -13.65 8.29 8.61
CA ALA A 84 -12.55 7.77 7.79
C ALA A 84 -11.20 8.34 8.26
N ILE A 85 -10.27 7.49 8.68
CA ILE A 85 -8.94 7.90 9.17
C ILE A 85 -7.88 7.58 8.09
N PRO A 86 -7.28 8.60 7.47
CA PRO A 86 -6.30 8.40 6.39
C PRO A 86 -4.84 8.40 6.86
N PHE A 87 -4.56 8.87 8.08
CA PHE A 87 -3.19 9.24 8.50
C PHE A 87 -2.49 8.20 9.38
N SER A 88 -3.18 7.14 9.80
CA SER A 88 -2.63 6.11 10.69
C SER A 88 -3.11 4.73 10.31
N SER A 89 -2.24 3.73 10.42
CA SER A 89 -2.60 2.30 10.40
C SER A 89 -2.81 1.73 11.81
N LYS A 90 -2.57 2.54 12.86
CA LYS A 90 -2.70 2.19 14.28
C LYS A 90 -3.93 2.87 14.86
N VAL A 91 -5.11 2.33 14.57
CA VAL A 91 -6.41 2.83 15.05
C VAL A 91 -7.13 1.68 15.73
N GLU A 92 -7.00 1.56 17.05
CA GLU A 92 -7.58 0.42 17.79
C GLU A 92 -9.11 0.43 17.80
N GLN A 93 -9.71 1.61 17.68
CA GLN A 93 -11.15 1.83 17.65
C GLN A 93 -11.82 1.07 16.50
N VAL A 94 -11.09 0.78 15.42
CA VAL A 94 -11.60 -0.01 14.31
C VAL A 94 -12.02 -1.41 14.75
N ASN A 95 -11.47 -1.94 15.85
CA ASN A 95 -11.80 -3.28 16.33
C ASN A 95 -13.17 -3.39 17.01
N TYR A 96 -13.82 -2.26 17.35
CA TYR A 96 -15.08 -2.25 18.08
C TYR A 96 -16.06 -1.14 17.67
N ARG A 97 -15.77 -0.36 16.62
CA ARG A 97 -16.66 0.69 16.10
C ARG A 97 -17.07 0.44 14.66
N PRO A 98 -18.34 0.05 14.39
CA PRO A 98 -18.78 -0.50 13.10
C PRO A 98 -18.88 0.50 11.94
N HIS A 99 -18.62 1.79 12.18
CA HIS A 99 -18.71 2.86 11.16
C HIS A 99 -17.40 3.64 11.02
N VAL A 100 -16.30 3.05 11.48
CA VAL A 100 -14.95 3.57 11.34
C VAL A 100 -14.25 2.86 10.18
N PHE A 101 -13.60 3.64 9.33
CA PHE A 101 -12.85 3.19 8.17
C PHE A 101 -11.41 3.65 8.28
N VAL A 102 -10.46 2.73 8.16
CA VAL A 102 -9.02 3.04 8.19
C VAL A 102 -8.44 2.79 6.80
N LEU A 103 -7.88 3.82 6.18
CA LEU A 103 -7.40 3.72 4.80
C LEU A 103 -6.05 3.00 4.71
N ASN A 104 -5.21 3.12 5.73
CA ASN A 104 -3.90 2.47 5.75
C ASN A 104 -4.05 1.06 6.33
N THR A 105 -3.59 0.05 5.58
CA THR A 105 -3.61 -1.34 6.00
C THR A 105 -2.83 -1.52 7.32
N PRO A 106 -3.42 -2.06 8.39
CA PRO A 106 -2.66 -2.37 9.61
C PRO A 106 -1.64 -3.50 9.36
N LEU A 107 -0.49 -3.43 10.01
CA LEU A 107 0.63 -4.35 9.83
C LEU A 107 0.26 -5.84 10.02
N SER A 108 -0.67 -6.13 10.94
CA SER A 108 -1.18 -7.49 11.17
C SER A 108 -1.87 -8.08 9.93
N TYR A 109 -2.57 -7.24 9.17
CA TYR A 109 -3.22 -7.63 7.91
C TYR A 109 -2.23 -7.66 6.75
N GLU A 110 -1.23 -6.77 6.74
CA GLU A 110 -0.22 -6.75 5.67
C GLU A 110 0.47 -8.10 5.49
N THR A 111 0.88 -8.76 6.58
CA THR A 111 1.52 -10.08 6.50
C THR A 111 0.59 -11.11 5.87
N THR A 112 -0.66 -11.17 6.33
CA THR A 112 -1.65 -12.14 5.82
C THR A 112 -1.96 -11.89 4.34
N LEU A 113 -2.15 -10.63 3.96
CA LEU A 113 -2.40 -10.22 2.57
C LEU A 113 -1.21 -10.55 1.67
N ALA A 114 0.01 -10.31 2.14
CA ALA A 114 1.22 -10.62 1.42
C ALA A 114 1.39 -12.13 1.18
N LEU A 115 1.14 -12.96 2.19
CA LEU A 115 1.20 -14.41 2.06
C LEU A 115 0.13 -14.96 1.12
N ASN A 116 -1.09 -14.42 1.16
CA ASN A 116 -2.16 -14.79 0.24
C ASN A 116 -1.82 -14.38 -1.20
N LEU A 117 -1.33 -13.17 -1.39
CA LEU A 117 -0.90 -12.69 -2.70
C LEU A 117 0.27 -13.52 -3.25
N PHE A 118 1.23 -13.89 -2.41
CA PHE A 118 2.33 -14.78 -2.77
C PHE A 118 1.81 -16.12 -3.31
N LYS A 119 0.92 -16.80 -2.57
CA LYS A 119 0.33 -18.08 -2.98
C LYS A 119 -0.39 -17.99 -4.32
N ASN A 120 -1.12 -16.89 -4.53
CA ASN A 120 -1.90 -16.67 -5.74
C ASN A 120 -1.04 -16.28 -6.95
N SER A 121 0.18 -15.78 -6.73
CA SER A 121 1.05 -15.25 -7.79
C SER A 121 2.17 -16.19 -8.20
N PHE A 122 2.62 -17.07 -7.31
CA PHE A 122 3.76 -17.96 -7.56
C PHE A 122 3.37 -19.43 -7.46
N THR A 123 3.63 -20.17 -8.54
CA THR A 123 3.38 -21.61 -8.62
C THR A 123 4.42 -22.40 -7.82
N LYS A 124 4.11 -23.64 -7.46
CA LYS A 124 5.01 -24.53 -6.70
C LYS A 124 6.23 -25.00 -7.52
N ASN A 125 6.22 -24.80 -8.84
CA ASN A 125 7.38 -25.09 -9.69
C ASN A 125 8.53 -24.11 -9.43
N LYS A 126 8.23 -22.91 -8.93
CA LYS A 126 9.21 -21.89 -8.58
C LYS A 126 9.82 -22.22 -7.20
N GLN A 127 11.11 -22.48 -7.18
CA GLN A 127 11.86 -22.72 -5.95
C GLN A 127 12.12 -21.41 -5.23
N ILE A 128 11.74 -21.36 -3.96
CA ILE A 128 11.94 -20.20 -3.11
C ILE A 128 13.36 -20.26 -2.54
N VAL A 129 14.10 -19.16 -2.68
CA VAL A 129 15.42 -18.99 -2.08
C VAL A 129 15.32 -17.87 -1.05
N LEU A 130 15.29 -18.25 0.23
CA LEU A 130 15.22 -17.27 1.32
C LEU A 130 16.62 -16.78 1.63
N ILE A 131 16.85 -15.48 1.56
CA ILE A 131 18.14 -14.87 1.85
C ILE A 131 18.14 -14.31 3.27
N HIS A 132 19.01 -14.85 4.11
CA HIS A 132 19.16 -14.45 5.50
C HIS A 132 20.27 -13.43 5.71
N THR A 133 19.93 -12.33 6.36
CA THR A 133 20.85 -11.27 6.75
C THR A 133 21.01 -11.24 8.27
N ALA A 134 22.13 -10.69 8.75
CA ALA A 134 22.40 -10.60 10.19
C ALA A 134 21.29 -9.82 10.93
N ASN A 135 20.89 -8.65 10.40
CA ASN A 135 19.99 -7.71 11.05
C ASN A 135 18.68 -7.45 10.27
N GLY A 136 18.22 -8.45 9.50
CA GLY A 136 17.06 -8.30 8.63
C GLY A 136 15.78 -7.86 9.34
N ASN A 137 15.17 -6.79 8.83
CA ASN A 137 13.95 -6.18 9.38
C ASN A 137 12.65 -6.82 8.86
N LYS A 138 12.73 -7.86 8.04
CA LYS A 138 11.60 -8.64 7.48
C LYS A 138 11.63 -10.11 7.89
N LYS A 139 12.42 -10.48 8.91
CA LYS A 139 12.50 -11.85 9.46
C LYS A 139 11.13 -12.45 9.82
N GLY A 140 10.25 -11.68 10.46
CA GLY A 140 8.92 -12.17 10.82
C GLY A 140 8.08 -12.57 9.59
N PHE A 141 8.17 -11.79 8.51
CA PHE A 141 7.49 -12.11 7.25
C PHE A 141 8.10 -13.35 6.58
N THR A 142 9.44 -13.43 6.46
CA THR A 142 10.09 -14.56 5.79
C THR A 142 9.93 -15.87 6.57
N GLN A 143 9.88 -15.82 7.90
CA GLN A 143 9.53 -16.98 8.74
C GLN A 143 8.10 -17.45 8.50
N ALA A 144 7.13 -16.53 8.48
CA ALA A 144 5.74 -16.87 8.18
C ALA A 144 5.58 -17.43 6.76
N LEU A 145 6.33 -16.87 5.78
CA LEU A 145 6.41 -17.37 4.41
C LEU A 145 7.01 -18.77 4.35
N GLN A 146 8.07 -19.04 5.11
CA GLN A 146 8.69 -20.36 5.17
C GLN A 146 7.74 -21.41 5.74
N GLN A 147 7.11 -21.13 6.88
CA GLN A 147 6.14 -22.03 7.52
C GLN A 147 4.97 -22.32 6.59
N MET A 148 4.38 -21.27 6.02
CA MET A 148 3.30 -21.39 5.06
C MET A 148 3.73 -22.18 3.82
N GLY A 149 4.91 -21.88 3.29
CA GLY A 149 5.42 -22.48 2.06
C GLY A 149 5.69 -23.97 2.22
N ILE A 150 6.30 -24.39 3.34
CA ILE A 150 6.49 -25.81 3.68
C ILE A 150 5.14 -26.52 3.78
N ALA A 151 4.19 -25.95 4.54
CA ALA A 151 2.85 -26.52 4.68
C ALA A 151 2.11 -26.62 3.34
N ALA A 152 2.35 -25.70 2.41
CA ALA A 152 1.77 -25.70 1.07
C ALA A 152 2.57 -26.52 0.04
N GLY A 153 3.72 -27.09 0.39
CA GLY A 153 4.54 -27.93 -0.50
C GLY A 153 5.45 -27.15 -1.47
N TYR A 154 5.86 -25.94 -1.13
CA TYR A 154 6.89 -25.22 -1.88
C TYR A 154 8.29 -25.76 -1.53
N SER A 155 9.16 -25.82 -2.54
CA SER A 155 10.59 -26.08 -2.33
C SER A 155 11.27 -24.80 -1.82
N ILE A 156 11.87 -24.83 -0.64
CA ILE A 156 12.52 -23.67 -0.01
C ILE A 156 13.98 -23.98 0.30
N THR A 157 14.88 -23.10 -0.12
CA THR A 157 16.31 -23.18 0.17
C THR A 157 16.76 -21.91 0.89
N PRO A 158 17.12 -21.97 2.18
CA PRO A 158 17.70 -20.85 2.89
C PRO A 158 19.16 -20.67 2.48
N LEU A 159 19.61 -19.44 2.27
CA LEU A 159 21.00 -19.07 2.00
C LEU A 159 21.38 -17.82 2.79
N SER A 160 22.66 -17.69 3.14
CA SER A 160 23.19 -16.46 3.72
C SER A 160 23.27 -15.36 2.66
N ALA A 161 22.96 -14.12 3.03
CA ALA A 161 23.23 -12.94 2.22
C ALA A 161 24.73 -12.79 1.90
N SER A 162 25.63 -13.32 2.74
CA SER A 162 27.07 -13.32 2.49
C SER A 162 27.52 -14.34 1.44
N ALA A 163 26.68 -15.32 1.07
CA ALA A 163 27.04 -16.33 0.08
C ALA A 163 27.39 -15.68 -1.28
N THR A 164 28.44 -16.20 -1.90
CA THR A 164 28.88 -15.83 -3.24
C THR A 164 27.95 -16.43 -4.30
N ALA A 165 27.99 -15.90 -5.52
CA ALA A 165 27.21 -16.47 -6.63
C ALA A 165 27.60 -17.94 -6.93
N ALA A 166 28.84 -18.33 -6.70
CA ALA A 166 29.30 -19.71 -6.87
C ALA A 166 28.72 -20.65 -5.80
N GLU A 167 28.69 -20.23 -4.53
CA GLU A 167 28.05 -21.01 -3.45
C GLU A 167 26.54 -21.11 -3.67
N MET A 168 25.90 -20.01 -4.10
CA MET A 168 24.49 -20.02 -4.49
C MET A 168 24.26 -21.00 -5.66
N LYS A 169 25.10 -21.00 -6.70
CA LYS A 169 25.01 -21.97 -7.81
C LYS A 169 25.04 -23.41 -7.29
N THR A 170 25.98 -23.73 -6.42
CA THR A 170 26.12 -25.08 -5.85
C THR A 170 24.86 -25.50 -5.08
N ALA A 171 24.28 -24.60 -4.29
CA ALA A 171 23.04 -24.87 -3.56
C ALA A 171 21.82 -25.09 -4.47
N LEU A 172 21.84 -24.55 -5.70
CA LEU A 172 20.76 -24.66 -6.67
C LEU A 172 21.01 -25.74 -7.74
N ALA A 173 22.12 -26.47 -7.66
CA ALA A 173 22.59 -27.40 -8.69
C ALA A 173 21.61 -28.54 -9.02
N ASN A 174 20.72 -28.90 -8.09
CA ASN A 174 19.72 -29.95 -8.29
C ASN A 174 18.62 -29.55 -9.30
N LYS A 175 18.53 -28.26 -9.69
CA LYS A 175 17.60 -27.77 -10.70
C LYS A 175 18.29 -26.78 -11.65
N PRO A 176 19.20 -27.25 -12.53
CA PRO A 176 20.01 -26.38 -13.38
C PRO A 176 19.19 -25.59 -14.41
N GLN A 177 17.96 -26.00 -14.68
CA GLN A 177 16.97 -25.30 -15.52
C GLN A 177 15.74 -24.82 -14.71
N GLY A 178 15.88 -24.73 -13.39
CA GLY A 178 14.80 -24.36 -12.49
C GLY A 178 14.42 -22.88 -12.57
N GLU A 179 13.24 -22.57 -12.03
CA GLU A 179 12.82 -21.20 -11.77
C GLU A 179 13.01 -20.89 -10.28
N PHE A 180 13.75 -19.83 -9.98
CA PHE A 180 14.10 -19.44 -8.62
C PHE A 180 13.51 -18.08 -8.28
N LEU A 181 13.01 -17.93 -7.06
CA LEU A 181 12.54 -16.66 -6.51
C LEU A 181 13.31 -16.34 -5.24
N PHE A 182 14.15 -15.32 -5.32
CA PHE A 182 14.98 -14.86 -4.22
C PHE A 182 14.19 -13.88 -3.36
N ILE A 183 14.20 -14.08 -2.04
CA ILE A 183 13.43 -13.27 -1.10
C ILE A 183 14.30 -12.98 0.13
N PRO A 184 14.83 -11.76 0.31
CA PRO A 184 15.59 -11.42 1.49
C PRO A 184 14.70 -11.18 2.71
N ASP A 185 15.26 -11.42 3.89
CA ASP A 185 14.67 -11.03 5.17
C ASP A 185 15.03 -9.59 5.59
N ASP A 186 15.54 -8.79 4.67
CA ASP A 186 15.86 -7.37 4.85
C ASP A 186 15.37 -6.55 3.66
N ALA A 187 14.75 -5.42 3.97
CA ALA A 187 14.31 -4.46 2.99
C ALA A 187 15.37 -3.40 2.64
N SER A 188 16.50 -3.29 3.34
CA SER A 188 17.46 -2.20 3.12
C SER A 188 18.00 -2.09 1.68
N GLU A 189 18.40 -0.88 1.28
CA GLU A 189 19.11 -0.65 0.02
C GLU A 189 20.43 -1.44 -0.05
N ALA A 190 21.13 -1.58 1.08
CA ALA A 190 22.36 -2.35 1.16
C ALA A 190 22.14 -3.83 0.80
N THR A 191 21.02 -4.40 1.21
CA THR A 191 20.65 -5.77 0.80
C THR A 191 20.31 -5.85 -0.69
N LEU A 192 19.61 -4.85 -1.23
CA LEU A 192 19.33 -4.79 -2.67
C LEU A 192 20.62 -4.70 -3.50
N SER A 193 21.52 -3.78 -3.16
CA SER A 193 22.79 -3.56 -3.85
C SER A 193 23.72 -4.78 -3.78
N LEU A 194 23.63 -5.58 -2.72
CA LEU A 194 24.34 -6.85 -2.59
C LEU A 194 23.76 -7.96 -3.48
N LEU A 195 22.43 -8.01 -3.65
CA LEU A 195 21.75 -9.11 -4.34
C LEU A 195 21.74 -8.97 -5.86
N LEU A 196 21.54 -7.75 -6.39
CA LEU A 196 21.40 -7.53 -7.83
C LEU A 196 22.63 -8.04 -8.62
N PRO A 197 23.89 -7.74 -8.23
CA PRO A 197 25.06 -8.28 -8.93
C PRO A 197 25.16 -9.80 -8.83
N LYS A 198 24.75 -10.40 -7.71
CA LYS A 198 24.78 -11.86 -7.52
C LYS A 198 23.78 -12.57 -8.43
N LEU A 199 22.57 -12.01 -8.58
CA LEU A 199 21.58 -12.53 -9.53
C LEU A 199 22.06 -12.42 -10.97
N LYS A 200 22.74 -11.33 -11.32
CA LYS A 200 23.37 -11.16 -12.63
C LYS A 200 24.45 -12.22 -12.89
N ALA A 201 25.33 -12.46 -11.92
CA ALA A 201 26.35 -13.52 -12.02
C ALA A 201 25.72 -14.92 -12.09
N LEU A 202 24.67 -15.19 -11.31
CA LEU A 202 23.95 -16.47 -11.34
C LEU A 202 23.35 -16.79 -12.71
N ARG A 203 22.78 -15.80 -13.41
CA ARG A 203 22.29 -15.97 -14.79
C ARG A 203 23.40 -16.38 -15.76
N GLN A 204 24.62 -15.90 -15.58
CA GLN A 204 25.77 -16.30 -16.39
C GLN A 204 26.24 -17.73 -16.02
N LEU A 205 26.21 -18.06 -14.73
CA LEU A 205 26.65 -19.36 -14.22
C LEU A 205 25.65 -20.51 -14.47
N LEU A 206 24.37 -20.19 -14.62
CA LEU A 206 23.24 -21.11 -14.85
C LEU A 206 22.33 -20.54 -15.96
N PRO A 207 22.78 -20.53 -17.23
CA PRO A 207 22.04 -19.89 -18.32
C PRO A 207 20.69 -20.55 -18.64
N GLY A 208 20.49 -21.82 -18.23
CA GLY A 208 19.21 -22.52 -18.38
C GLY A 208 18.19 -22.21 -17.27
N ALA A 209 18.61 -21.58 -16.18
CA ALA A 209 17.75 -21.26 -15.04
C ALA A 209 17.14 -19.86 -15.17
N ARG A 210 15.98 -19.67 -14.55
CA ARG A 210 15.32 -18.36 -14.44
C ARG A 210 15.40 -17.86 -13.01
N PHE A 211 15.73 -16.59 -12.87
CA PHE A 211 15.88 -15.95 -11.57
C PHE A 211 14.97 -14.73 -11.51
N SER A 212 14.22 -14.62 -10.40
CA SER A 212 13.45 -13.43 -10.06
C SER A 212 13.79 -13.03 -8.63
N LEU A 213 13.59 -11.75 -8.32
CA LEU A 213 13.76 -11.19 -6.99
C LEU A 213 12.40 -10.75 -6.45
N MET A 214 12.07 -11.03 -5.20
CA MET A 214 10.95 -10.40 -4.51
C MET A 214 11.48 -9.57 -3.34
N GLY A 215 11.03 -8.33 -3.25
CA GLY A 215 11.38 -7.42 -2.14
C GLY A 215 10.21 -6.60 -1.66
N TYR A 216 10.51 -5.40 -1.15
CA TYR A 216 9.61 -4.63 -0.31
C TYR A 216 9.48 -3.17 -0.76
N GLU A 217 8.41 -2.52 -0.30
CA GLU A 217 7.96 -1.19 -0.74
C GLU A 217 9.05 -0.10 -0.76
N ASN A 218 10.02 -0.13 0.15
CA ASN A 218 11.08 0.88 0.18
C ASN A 218 12.00 0.85 -1.06
N TRP A 219 12.05 -0.26 -1.80
CA TRP A 219 12.76 -0.33 -3.08
C TRP A 219 12.05 0.44 -4.20
N ILE A 220 10.77 0.79 -4.06
CA ILE A 220 10.06 1.64 -5.04
C ILE A 220 10.70 3.03 -5.12
N ALA A 221 11.17 3.59 -4.00
CA ALA A 221 11.85 4.89 -4.05
C ALA A 221 13.18 4.82 -4.80
N LEU A 222 13.78 3.62 -4.86
CA LEU A 222 15.03 3.33 -5.56
C LEU A 222 14.81 2.91 -7.01
N SER A 223 13.56 2.64 -7.42
CA SER A 223 13.29 2.04 -8.74
C SER A 223 13.52 2.98 -9.93
N GLU A 224 13.84 4.24 -9.66
CA GLU A 224 14.32 5.19 -10.64
C GLU A 224 15.83 5.44 -10.46
N GLY A 225 16.51 5.93 -11.50
CA GLY A 225 17.95 6.15 -11.47
C GLY A 225 18.75 4.85 -11.56
N ASN A 226 19.75 4.69 -10.67
CA ASN A 226 20.78 3.65 -10.80
C ASN A 226 20.26 2.21 -10.68
N TYR A 227 19.17 1.98 -9.94
CA TYR A 227 18.60 0.64 -9.81
C TYR A 227 17.53 0.31 -10.83
N LYS A 228 17.13 1.26 -11.69
CA LYS A 228 16.09 1.06 -12.70
C LYS A 228 16.37 -0.16 -13.57
N LEU A 229 17.46 -0.14 -14.33
CA LEU A 229 17.84 -1.27 -15.20
C LEU A 229 18.12 -2.55 -14.38
N PRO A 230 18.91 -2.52 -13.30
CA PRO A 230 19.15 -3.71 -12.47
C PRO A 230 17.88 -4.39 -11.93
N LEU A 231 16.87 -3.64 -11.50
CA LEU A 231 15.61 -4.20 -11.00
C LEU A 231 14.82 -4.91 -12.11
N HIS A 232 14.80 -4.34 -13.32
CA HIS A 232 14.19 -4.96 -14.48
C HIS A 232 14.97 -6.20 -14.95
N GLU A 233 16.31 -6.12 -15.06
CA GLU A 233 17.19 -7.26 -15.36
C GLU A 233 17.00 -8.40 -14.33
N ALA A 234 16.71 -8.04 -13.09
CA ALA A 234 16.49 -8.98 -12.01
C ALA A 234 15.10 -9.64 -11.99
N ASP A 235 14.18 -9.27 -12.89
CA ASP A 235 12.78 -9.73 -12.90
C ASP A 235 12.14 -9.52 -11.51
N THR A 236 12.11 -8.26 -11.06
CA THR A 236 11.84 -7.94 -9.66
C THR A 236 10.36 -7.72 -9.36
N TYR A 237 9.86 -8.37 -8.32
CA TYR A 237 8.54 -8.18 -7.73
C TYR A 237 8.69 -7.38 -6.43
N ILE A 238 8.06 -6.22 -6.33
CA ILE A 238 8.02 -5.45 -5.08
C ILE A 238 6.66 -5.62 -4.43
N LEU A 239 6.66 -6.21 -3.23
CA LEU A 239 5.49 -6.29 -2.39
C LEU A 239 5.22 -4.93 -1.74
N SER A 240 4.04 -4.37 -2.00
CA SER A 240 3.67 -3.04 -1.49
C SER A 240 2.18 -2.91 -1.26
N SER A 241 1.78 -2.21 -0.19
CA SER A 241 0.39 -1.83 0.01
C SER A 241 -0.03 -0.64 -0.87
N THR A 242 0.95 0.14 -1.36
CA THR A 242 0.72 1.32 -2.20
C THR A 242 1.74 1.44 -3.34
N TYR A 243 1.31 1.89 -4.52
CA TYR A 243 2.25 2.18 -5.61
C TYR A 243 1.70 3.21 -6.59
N PHE A 244 2.28 4.42 -6.56
CA PHE A 244 2.00 5.46 -7.53
C PHE A 244 2.95 5.33 -8.72
N TYR A 245 2.42 4.99 -9.90
CA TYR A 245 3.22 4.94 -11.13
C TYR A 245 3.08 6.24 -11.93
N PRO A 246 4.11 7.11 -11.94
CA PRO A 246 3.98 8.48 -12.44
C PRO A 246 3.81 8.58 -13.96
N TYR A 247 4.04 7.49 -14.69
CA TYR A 247 4.08 7.53 -16.16
C TYR A 247 2.75 7.17 -16.85
N THR A 248 1.73 6.75 -16.11
CA THR A 248 0.39 6.55 -16.68
C THR A 248 -0.22 7.89 -17.09
N SER A 249 -1.09 7.90 -18.11
CA SER A 249 -1.79 9.12 -18.53
C SER A 249 -2.60 9.75 -17.40
N ALA A 250 -3.25 8.92 -16.56
CA ALA A 250 -4.01 9.37 -15.39
C ALA A 250 -3.11 10.00 -14.32
N ALA A 251 -1.96 9.39 -14.02
CA ALA A 251 -1.01 9.96 -13.07
C ALA A 251 -0.40 11.27 -13.56
N LYS A 252 -0.02 11.35 -14.84
CA LYS A 252 0.48 12.60 -15.46
C LYS A 252 -0.56 13.72 -15.40
N ALA A 253 -1.81 13.42 -15.76
CA ALA A 253 -2.89 14.40 -15.70
C ALA A 253 -3.16 14.86 -14.26
N PHE A 254 -3.18 13.94 -13.30
CA PHE A 254 -3.33 14.27 -11.87
C PHE A 254 -2.19 15.14 -11.35
N THR A 255 -0.93 14.77 -11.63
CA THR A 255 0.25 15.54 -11.23
C THR A 255 0.24 16.94 -11.84
N ALA A 256 -0.07 17.06 -13.13
CA ALA A 256 -0.19 18.35 -13.80
C ALA A 256 -1.29 19.23 -13.19
N ALA A 257 -2.46 18.64 -12.90
CA ALA A 257 -3.55 19.36 -12.25
C ALA A 257 -3.15 19.81 -10.82
N TYR A 258 -2.49 18.94 -10.06
CA TYR A 258 -2.01 19.25 -8.72
C TYR A 258 -1.01 20.41 -8.74
N GLN A 259 0.02 20.34 -9.60
CA GLN A 259 1.01 21.41 -9.76
C GLN A 259 0.36 22.71 -10.27
N HIS A 260 -0.61 22.62 -11.18
CA HIS A 260 -1.33 23.78 -11.69
C HIS A 260 -2.11 24.50 -10.60
N TRP A 261 -2.91 23.79 -9.80
CA TRP A 261 -3.78 24.40 -8.80
C TRP A 261 -3.04 24.80 -7.52
N TYR A 262 -2.03 24.02 -7.12
CA TYR A 262 -1.40 24.18 -5.80
C TYR A 262 0.05 24.67 -5.85
N LYS A 263 0.62 24.84 -7.06
CA LYS A 263 1.97 25.38 -7.28
C LYS A 263 3.05 24.66 -6.45
N SER A 264 2.91 23.35 -6.30
CA SER A 264 3.74 22.53 -5.43
C SER A 264 3.87 21.12 -5.99
N ASP A 265 5.01 20.49 -5.73
CA ASP A 265 5.20 19.05 -5.90
C ASP A 265 4.67 18.26 -4.70
N PHE A 266 4.64 16.93 -4.86
CA PHE A 266 4.29 16.01 -3.78
C PHE A 266 5.39 15.96 -2.72
N GLN A 267 5.00 15.92 -1.45
CA GLN A 267 5.92 15.63 -0.36
C GLN A 267 6.48 14.21 -0.50
N PRO A 268 7.77 13.98 -0.20
CA PRO A 268 8.41 12.67 -0.30
C PRO A 268 8.02 11.75 0.86
N CYS A 269 6.71 11.49 1.01
CA CYS A 269 6.15 10.58 2.00
C CYS A 269 5.59 9.32 1.33
N ARG A 270 5.38 8.27 2.13
CA ARG A 270 4.75 7.02 1.69
C ARG A 270 3.68 6.61 2.71
N PRO A 271 2.43 6.37 2.26
CA PRO A 271 1.91 6.67 0.92
C PRO A 271 2.04 8.16 0.54
N LEU A 272 2.02 8.49 -0.76
CA LEU A 272 1.86 9.90 -1.18
C LEU A 272 0.45 10.35 -0.79
N MET A 273 0.34 11.47 -0.08
CA MET A 273 -0.92 11.92 0.51
C MET A 273 -1.90 12.45 -0.54
N ALA A 274 -1.43 13.19 -1.55
CA ALA A 274 -2.31 13.70 -2.60
C ALA A 274 -2.94 12.57 -3.46
N PRO A 275 -2.19 11.59 -3.98
CA PRO A 275 -2.80 10.41 -4.61
C PRO A 275 -3.75 9.65 -3.68
N LEU A 276 -3.41 9.50 -2.39
CA LEU A 276 -4.29 8.82 -1.42
C LEU A 276 -5.62 9.56 -1.23
N GLY A 277 -5.61 10.89 -1.14
CA GLY A 277 -6.84 11.69 -1.03
C GLY A 277 -7.70 11.63 -2.29
N TYR A 278 -7.07 11.58 -3.47
CA TYR A 278 -7.76 11.38 -4.74
C TYR A 278 -8.43 10.00 -4.81
N ASP A 279 -7.69 8.95 -4.44
CA ASP A 279 -8.17 7.57 -4.43
C ASP A 279 -9.28 7.37 -3.39
N PHE A 280 -9.19 8.05 -2.24
CA PHE A 280 -10.25 8.07 -1.23
C PHE A 280 -11.58 8.60 -1.79
N CYS A 281 -11.56 9.71 -2.53
CA CYS A 281 -12.80 10.22 -3.13
C CYS A 281 -13.42 9.21 -4.09
N ARG A 282 -12.59 8.58 -4.92
CA ARG A 282 -13.09 7.67 -5.94
C ARG A 282 -13.65 6.40 -5.34
N ALA A 283 -12.88 5.75 -4.47
CA ALA A 283 -13.31 4.49 -3.86
C ALA A 283 -14.39 4.72 -2.80
N PHE A 284 -14.11 5.55 -1.79
CA PHE A 284 -14.97 5.70 -0.63
C PHE A 284 -16.20 6.57 -0.92
N LEU A 285 -16.00 7.80 -1.41
CA LEU A 285 -17.14 8.67 -1.71
C LEU A 285 -17.92 8.18 -2.95
N GLY A 286 -17.25 7.63 -3.96
CA GLY A 286 -17.93 6.98 -5.09
C GLY A 286 -18.78 5.78 -4.65
N GLY A 287 -18.28 4.96 -3.71
CA GLY A 287 -19.06 3.89 -3.09
C GLY A 287 -20.25 4.42 -2.29
N LEU A 288 -20.06 5.49 -1.50
CA LEU A 288 -21.13 6.14 -0.74
C LEU A 288 -22.21 6.74 -1.64
N VAL A 289 -21.84 7.36 -2.77
CA VAL A 289 -22.79 7.87 -3.78
C VAL A 289 -23.61 6.75 -4.40
N THR A 290 -22.96 5.61 -4.64
CA THR A 290 -23.60 4.45 -5.30
C THR A 290 -24.54 3.69 -4.36
N TYR A 291 -24.10 3.47 -3.11
CA TYR A 291 -24.77 2.57 -2.17
C TYR A 291 -25.42 3.29 -0.97
N GLY A 292 -25.34 4.63 -0.93
CA GLY A 292 -25.80 5.43 0.20
C GLY A 292 -25.12 5.06 1.51
N HIS A 293 -25.79 5.31 2.63
CA HIS A 293 -25.25 5.01 3.96
C HIS A 293 -25.03 3.52 4.25
N SER A 294 -25.52 2.63 3.39
CA SER A 294 -25.26 1.19 3.45
C SER A 294 -23.89 0.78 2.86
N PHE A 295 -23.14 1.73 2.29
CA PHE A 295 -21.78 1.48 1.82
C PHE A 295 -20.87 1.02 2.98
N ALA A 296 -20.21 -0.11 2.77
CA ALA A 296 -19.23 -0.69 3.67
C ALA A 296 -18.18 -1.48 2.86
N THR A 297 -18.52 -2.69 2.43
CA THR A 297 -17.59 -3.64 1.77
C THR A 297 -18.00 -3.98 0.34
N GLN A 298 -19.04 -3.35 -0.19
CA GLN A 298 -19.54 -3.64 -1.54
C GLN A 298 -18.46 -3.31 -2.58
N ALA A 299 -18.32 -4.18 -3.58
CA ALA A 299 -17.47 -3.91 -4.72
C ALA A 299 -18.01 -2.69 -5.50
N PRO A 300 -17.16 -1.93 -6.21
CA PRO A 300 -17.64 -0.87 -7.08
C PRO A 300 -18.67 -1.35 -8.10
N GLN A 301 -19.75 -0.59 -8.29
CA GLN A 301 -20.70 -0.87 -9.36
C GLN A 301 -20.06 -0.54 -10.71
N LYS A 302 -20.13 -1.45 -11.68
CA LYS A 302 -19.57 -1.25 -13.02
C LYS A 302 -20.02 0.09 -13.63
N GLY A 303 -19.07 0.89 -14.11
CA GLY A 303 -19.33 2.22 -14.68
C GLY A 303 -19.53 3.35 -13.67
N SER A 304 -19.53 3.08 -12.36
CA SER A 304 -19.52 4.12 -11.32
C SER A 304 -18.14 4.80 -11.22
N VAL A 305 -18.08 5.95 -10.55
CA VAL A 305 -16.80 6.64 -10.25
C VAL A 305 -15.84 5.73 -9.47
N ALA A 306 -16.37 4.84 -8.63
CA ALA A 306 -15.59 3.89 -7.84
C ALA A 306 -15.01 2.73 -8.67
N ASP A 307 -15.56 2.43 -9.85
CA ASP A 307 -15.12 1.32 -10.72
C ASP A 307 -13.90 1.70 -11.57
N ALA A 308 -13.65 2.99 -11.76
CA ALA A 308 -12.51 3.42 -12.53
C ALA A 308 -11.18 3.14 -11.75
N PRO A 309 -10.02 2.97 -12.43
CA PRO A 309 -8.75 2.63 -11.79
C PRO A 309 -8.17 3.74 -10.88
N THR A 310 -7.68 3.39 -9.70
CA THR A 310 -7.01 4.31 -8.75
C THR A 310 -5.56 4.64 -9.16
N LEU A 311 -5.00 5.71 -8.58
CA LEU A 311 -3.65 6.18 -8.87
C LEU A 311 -2.56 5.44 -8.09
N GLN A 312 -2.79 5.20 -6.80
CA GLN A 312 -1.80 4.69 -5.87
C GLN A 312 -2.31 3.54 -5.00
N SER A 313 -3.53 3.64 -4.48
CA SER A 313 -4.08 2.75 -3.46
C SER A 313 -5.39 2.13 -3.94
N ASP A 314 -5.51 0.81 -3.87
CA ASP A 314 -6.78 0.11 -4.16
C ASP A 314 -7.56 -0.02 -2.85
N LEU A 315 -8.28 1.04 -2.48
CA LEU A 315 -8.99 1.15 -1.21
C LEU A 315 -10.21 0.23 -1.17
N ARG A 316 -9.98 -1.06 -0.91
CA ARG A 316 -11.02 -2.08 -0.69
C ARG A 316 -11.18 -2.35 0.79
N PHE A 317 -12.34 -2.00 1.31
CA PHE A 317 -12.63 -2.13 2.73
C PHE A 317 -13.15 -3.52 3.07
N ALA A 318 -12.60 -4.09 4.13
CA ALA A 318 -13.09 -5.33 4.71
C ALA A 318 -13.25 -5.16 6.21
N SER A 319 -14.27 -5.80 6.77
CA SER A 319 -14.52 -5.79 8.21
C SER A 319 -13.37 -6.48 8.95
N VAL A 320 -13.01 -5.95 10.11
CA VAL A 320 -12.02 -6.57 11.02
C VAL A 320 -12.66 -7.57 11.99
N GLY A 321 -13.99 -7.65 12.04
CA GLY A 321 -14.72 -8.54 12.95
C GLY A 321 -16.18 -8.16 13.11
N LYS A 322 -16.96 -9.02 13.75
CA LYS A 322 -18.38 -8.76 14.04
C LYS A 322 -18.52 -7.53 14.93
N GLY A 323 -19.31 -6.54 14.50
CA GLY A 323 -19.50 -5.27 15.24
C GLY A 323 -18.31 -4.32 15.17
N ALA A 324 -17.29 -4.65 14.37
CA ALA A 324 -16.11 -3.84 14.19
C ALA A 324 -16.17 -3.04 12.88
N GLY A 325 -15.27 -2.06 12.77
CA GLY A 325 -15.10 -1.22 11.59
C GLY A 325 -14.37 -1.93 10.45
N TYR A 326 -13.84 -1.11 9.55
CA TYR A 326 -13.28 -1.57 8.28
C TYR A 326 -11.86 -1.06 8.08
N VAL A 327 -11.03 -1.91 7.50
CA VAL A 327 -9.67 -1.55 7.07
C VAL A 327 -9.56 -1.77 5.58
N SER A 328 -8.84 -0.86 4.92
CA SER A 328 -8.38 -1.11 3.55
C SER A 328 -7.48 -2.35 3.54
N ARG A 329 -7.65 -3.21 2.53
CA ARG A 329 -6.83 -4.40 2.30
C ARG A 329 -6.09 -4.31 0.96
N SER A 330 -5.44 -3.17 0.72
CA SER A 330 -4.58 -2.98 -0.46
C SER A 330 -3.25 -3.70 -0.28
N MET A 331 -2.92 -4.60 -1.20
CA MET A 331 -1.62 -5.27 -1.31
C MET A 331 -1.35 -5.70 -2.75
N TRP A 332 -0.22 -5.27 -3.31
CA TRP A 332 0.17 -5.50 -4.70
C TRP A 332 1.55 -6.14 -4.78
N LEU A 333 1.77 -6.90 -5.85
CA LEU A 333 3.10 -7.18 -6.39
C LEU A 333 3.29 -6.27 -7.59
N VAL A 334 4.23 -5.35 -7.47
CA VAL A 334 4.67 -4.47 -8.56
C VAL A 334 5.83 -5.16 -9.26
N HIS A 335 5.59 -5.64 -10.48
CA HIS A 335 6.55 -6.47 -11.20
C HIS A 335 7.26 -5.66 -12.28
N PHE A 336 8.56 -5.46 -12.07
CA PHE A 336 9.53 -4.84 -12.97
C PHE A 336 10.09 -5.92 -13.89
N LYS A 337 9.55 -6.02 -15.11
CA LYS A 337 9.88 -7.08 -16.05
C LYS A 337 11.16 -6.79 -16.83
N PRO A 338 11.88 -7.81 -17.32
CA PRO A 338 13.10 -7.63 -18.13
C PRO A 338 12.90 -6.81 -19.41
N ASP A 339 11.68 -6.74 -19.94
CA ASP A 339 11.30 -5.94 -21.11
C ASP A 339 11.02 -4.45 -20.78
N LEU A 340 11.39 -4.00 -19.56
CA LEU A 340 11.14 -2.66 -19.02
C LEU A 340 9.67 -2.32 -18.75
N SER A 341 8.74 -3.25 -18.97
CA SER A 341 7.35 -3.05 -18.56
C SER A 341 7.17 -3.22 -17.06
N ILE A 342 6.20 -2.51 -16.50
CA ILE A 342 5.80 -2.62 -15.09
C ILE A 342 4.34 -3.03 -15.05
N ILE A 343 4.05 -4.14 -14.37
CA ILE A 343 2.69 -4.62 -14.15
C ILE A 343 2.35 -4.65 -12.66
N LYS A 344 1.08 -4.45 -12.34
CA LYS A 344 0.56 -4.52 -10.98
C LYS A 344 -0.32 -5.75 -10.83
N ILE A 345 -0.01 -6.61 -9.87
CA ILE A 345 -0.81 -7.79 -9.53
C ILE A 345 -1.41 -7.53 -8.14
N ALA A 346 -2.71 -7.32 -8.07
CA ALA A 346 -3.40 -7.05 -6.81
C ALA A 346 -3.80 -8.36 -6.10
N ALA A 347 -3.80 -8.34 -4.77
CA ALA A 347 -4.53 -9.33 -3.99
C ALA A 347 -6.02 -9.24 -4.36
N LYS A 348 -6.60 -10.35 -4.81
CA LYS A 348 -8.03 -10.43 -5.12
C LYS A 348 -8.85 -10.53 -3.84
#